data_AF-A0A950XLY4-F1
#
_entry.id   AF-A0A950XLY4-F1
#
_cell.length_a   1.000
_cell.length_b   1.000
_cell.length_c   1.000
_cell.angle_alpha   90.00
_cell.angle_beta   90.00
_cell.angle_gamma   90.00
#
_symmetry.space_group_name_H-M   'P 1'
#
loop_
_entity.id
_entity.type
_entity.pdbx_description
1 polymer ?
#
loop_
_entity_poly.entity_id
_entity_poly.type
_entity_poly.pdbx_seq_one_letter_code
_entity_poly.pdbx_strand_id
1 'polypeptide(L)'
;MPHPTVLLLSTSDSDLITARASGANYRWANPARLLPGDLPDLLDSAEVVVVRILGGYRAWPDGIDTVLASGIPAVLVSGEQSPDADLIERSTVPAGIALQTHIYLAQGGVPNLRQLHAFLSDTLLMTGLGFAPPENTPTWGTLQCNAVDTTGPTIAVLYYRAQQLAGNTGYVEALCEAIEAAGGRALPVYCASLRTAEPDMLETLSQADAMVVTVLAAGGVKPATVSAGGDDEAWNVEHLAALDIPILQGLCLTSSRQQWRDNDDGLSPLDVASQVAVPEFDGRIITVPFSFKEVDDEGLISYIADPERCARVAGLAVRHAQLRRVATADKRVAVVFSAYPTKHARIGNAVGLDTPASAVALLRAMREHGYQLGELPGVPDIGAADRSNDGTALVHALIERGGQDPDWLTDGQLAGNPIRVAANDYRDWFASLPADFTAAVQKHWGPAPGDLFVDRTNDPDGEIVI
;
A
#
# COMPACT_ATOMS: atom_id res chain seq x y z
N MET A 1 -2.12 -40.02 19.63
CA MET A 1 -3.52 -39.80 20.08
C MET A 1 -4.07 -38.64 19.27
N PRO A 2 -5.36 -38.58 18.93
CA PRO A 2 -5.90 -37.38 18.29
C PRO A 2 -5.63 -36.17 19.20
N HIS A 3 -5.14 -35.09 18.62
CA HIS A 3 -4.93 -33.83 19.35
C HIS A 3 -6.29 -33.27 19.74
N PRO A 4 -6.49 -32.81 20.98
CA PRO A 4 -7.79 -32.36 21.43
C PRO A 4 -8.24 -31.12 20.65
N THR A 5 -9.55 -30.99 20.46
CA THR A 5 -10.13 -29.88 19.70
C THR A 5 -10.39 -28.68 20.62
N VAL A 6 -9.74 -27.56 20.34
CA VAL A 6 -9.98 -26.29 21.06
C VAL A 6 -10.83 -25.37 20.18
N LEU A 7 -11.99 -24.96 20.66
CA LEU A 7 -12.85 -23.98 19.99
C LEU A 7 -12.47 -22.56 20.42
N LEU A 8 -12.02 -21.74 19.48
CA LEU A 8 -11.68 -20.33 19.67
C LEU A 8 -12.77 -19.41 19.11
N LEU A 9 -13.49 -18.74 20.01
CA LEU A 9 -14.52 -17.77 19.71
C LEU A 9 -13.96 -16.37 19.97
N SER A 10 -13.45 -15.70 18.92
CA SER A 10 -12.85 -14.37 19.04
C SER A 10 -13.47 -13.38 18.05
N THR A 11 -13.76 -12.17 18.51
CA THR A 11 -14.17 -11.07 17.62
C THR A 11 -13.00 -10.50 16.80
N SER A 12 -11.76 -10.86 17.18
CA SER A 12 -10.53 -10.53 16.45
C SER A 12 -10.25 -11.60 15.39
N ASP A 13 -10.47 -11.25 14.12
CA ASP A 13 -10.15 -12.15 13.00
C ASP A 13 -8.65 -12.49 12.96
N SER A 14 -7.77 -11.60 13.44
CA SER A 14 -6.34 -11.90 13.61
C SER A 14 -6.12 -13.14 14.48
N ASP A 15 -6.90 -13.34 15.54
CA ASP A 15 -6.73 -14.49 16.43
C ASP A 15 -7.10 -15.79 15.70
N LEU A 16 -8.19 -15.76 14.91
CA LEU A 16 -8.70 -16.91 14.18
C LEU A 16 -7.74 -17.32 13.06
N ILE A 17 -7.21 -16.35 12.31
CA ILE A 17 -6.21 -16.59 11.27
C ILE A 17 -4.92 -17.16 11.90
N THR A 18 -4.50 -16.61 13.06
CA THR A 18 -3.33 -17.09 13.79
C THR A 18 -3.52 -18.53 14.29
N ALA A 19 -4.72 -18.86 14.79
CA ALA A 19 -5.08 -20.20 15.23
C ALA A 19 -4.97 -21.20 14.07
N ARG A 20 -5.48 -20.84 12.88
CA ARG A 20 -5.29 -21.63 11.66
C ARG A 20 -3.83 -21.80 11.28
N ALA A 21 -3.07 -20.71 11.22
CA ALA A 21 -1.65 -20.72 10.86
C ALA A 21 -0.77 -21.49 11.88
N SER A 22 -1.25 -21.66 13.12
CA SER A 22 -0.54 -22.44 14.14
C SER A 22 -0.39 -23.91 13.77
N GLY A 23 -1.31 -24.45 12.95
CA GLY A 23 -1.41 -25.87 12.61
C GLY A 23 -1.89 -26.76 13.76
N ALA A 24 -2.24 -26.18 14.92
CA ALA A 24 -2.85 -26.91 16.01
C ALA A 24 -4.34 -27.19 15.73
N ASN A 25 -4.91 -28.17 16.43
CA ASN A 25 -6.30 -28.59 16.21
C ASN A 25 -7.29 -27.59 16.84
N TYR A 26 -7.44 -26.43 16.19
CA TYR A 26 -8.45 -25.44 16.53
C TYR A 26 -9.69 -25.56 15.65
N ARG A 27 -10.83 -25.24 16.23
CA ARG A 27 -11.98 -24.70 15.52
C ARG A 27 -12.11 -23.22 15.87
N TRP A 28 -12.64 -22.42 14.95
CA TRP A 28 -12.75 -20.99 15.15
C TRP A 28 -14.05 -20.45 14.61
N ALA A 29 -14.57 -19.41 15.25
CA ALA A 29 -15.65 -18.61 14.71
C ALA A 29 -15.62 -17.19 15.30
N ASN A 30 -16.11 -16.22 14.54
CA ASN A 30 -16.25 -14.85 15.02
C ASN A 30 -17.66 -14.67 15.63
N PRO A 31 -17.79 -14.39 16.94
CA PRO A 31 -19.08 -14.21 17.60
C PRO A 31 -19.97 -13.14 16.96
N ALA A 32 -19.40 -12.13 16.32
CA ALA A 32 -20.16 -11.07 15.65
C ALA A 32 -20.83 -11.52 14.34
N ARG A 33 -20.42 -12.68 13.79
CA ARG A 33 -20.94 -13.25 12.53
C ARG A 33 -21.63 -14.60 12.72
N LEU A 34 -21.67 -15.10 13.96
CA LEU A 34 -22.29 -16.36 14.33
C LEU A 34 -23.82 -16.22 14.29
N LEU A 35 -24.50 -17.10 13.55
CA LEU A 35 -25.95 -17.19 13.65
C LEU A 35 -26.32 -17.94 14.94
N PRO A 36 -27.49 -17.64 15.56
CA PRO A 36 -27.88 -18.27 16.82
C PRO A 36 -27.92 -19.80 16.80
N GLY A 37 -28.08 -20.42 15.62
CA GLY A 37 -28.13 -21.87 15.46
C GLY A 37 -26.76 -22.56 15.31
N ASP A 38 -25.68 -21.82 15.03
CA ASP A 38 -24.40 -22.44 14.66
C ASP A 38 -23.51 -22.76 15.88
N LEU A 39 -23.74 -22.07 17.01
CA LEU A 39 -22.92 -22.23 18.21
C LEU A 39 -23.00 -23.65 18.81
N PRO A 40 -24.18 -24.29 18.95
CA PRO A 40 -24.27 -25.68 19.42
C PRO A 40 -23.45 -26.66 18.57
N ASP A 41 -23.52 -26.56 17.24
CA ASP A 41 -22.78 -27.45 16.32
C ASP A 41 -21.25 -27.28 16.47
N LEU A 42 -20.78 -26.07 16.75
CA LEU A 42 -19.37 -25.82 17.05
C LEU A 42 -18.94 -26.45 18.39
N LEU A 43 -19.82 -26.40 19.39
CA LEU A 43 -19.57 -26.94 20.74
C LEU A 43 -19.51 -28.47 20.76
N ASP A 44 -20.33 -29.16 19.96
CA ASP A 44 -20.42 -30.63 19.92
C ASP A 44 -19.08 -31.34 19.66
N SER A 45 -18.15 -30.65 19.00
CA SER A 45 -16.83 -31.18 18.64
C SER A 45 -15.68 -30.61 19.48
N ALA A 46 -15.96 -29.75 20.46
CA ALA A 46 -14.97 -29.06 21.26
C ALA A 46 -14.71 -29.76 22.60
N GLU A 47 -13.45 -29.84 23.00
CA GLU A 47 -13.03 -30.35 24.31
C GLU A 47 -12.63 -29.21 25.27
N VAL A 48 -12.29 -28.04 24.72
CA VAL A 48 -12.06 -26.79 25.44
C VAL A 48 -12.62 -25.64 24.61
N VAL A 49 -13.24 -24.66 25.24
CA VAL A 49 -13.74 -23.45 24.59
C VAL A 49 -13.00 -22.23 25.12
N VAL A 50 -12.57 -21.35 24.24
CA VAL A 50 -11.95 -20.06 24.57
C VAL A 50 -12.79 -18.97 23.94
N VAL A 51 -13.27 -18.03 24.76
CA VAL A 51 -14.03 -16.85 24.30
C VAL A 51 -13.20 -15.60 24.56
N ARG A 52 -12.95 -14.81 23.51
CA ARG A 52 -12.24 -13.54 23.59
C ARG A 52 -13.04 -12.42 22.92
N ILE A 53 -13.49 -11.45 23.71
CA ILE A 53 -14.35 -10.35 23.23
C ILE A 53 -14.01 -9.02 23.90
N LEU A 54 -14.32 -7.92 23.22
CA LEU A 54 -14.27 -6.57 23.80
C LEU A 54 -15.60 -6.23 24.49
N GLY A 55 -15.55 -5.42 25.54
CA GLY A 55 -16.75 -4.94 26.24
C GLY A 55 -17.29 -5.88 27.32
N GLY A 56 -16.52 -6.90 27.71
CA GLY A 56 -16.83 -7.83 28.79
C GLY A 56 -18.05 -8.70 28.52
N TYR A 57 -18.59 -9.33 29.57
CA TYR A 57 -19.72 -10.26 29.49
C TYR A 57 -20.95 -9.67 28.76
N ARG A 58 -21.22 -8.38 28.97
CA ARG A 58 -22.39 -7.69 28.41
C ARG A 58 -22.39 -7.58 26.89
N ALA A 59 -21.22 -7.71 26.26
CA ALA A 59 -21.12 -7.65 24.81
C ALA A 59 -21.69 -8.90 24.11
N TRP A 60 -21.70 -10.05 24.80
CA TRP A 60 -22.24 -11.30 24.23
C TRP A 60 -22.81 -12.25 25.30
N PRO A 61 -23.87 -11.85 26.06
CA PRO A 61 -24.35 -12.61 27.20
C PRO A 61 -24.87 -13.99 26.80
N ASP A 62 -25.76 -14.04 25.80
CA ASP A 62 -26.44 -15.27 25.39
C ASP A 62 -25.46 -16.35 24.90
N GLY A 63 -24.42 -15.93 24.16
CA GLY A 63 -23.38 -16.84 23.69
C GLY A 63 -22.50 -17.36 24.81
N ILE A 64 -22.08 -16.49 25.74
CA ILE A 64 -21.31 -16.90 26.91
C ILE A 64 -22.13 -17.86 27.78
N ASP A 65 -23.39 -17.55 28.07
CA ASP A 65 -24.26 -18.40 28.89
C ASP A 65 -24.47 -19.76 28.23
N THR A 66 -24.59 -19.81 26.90
CA THR A 66 -24.68 -21.06 26.13
C THR A 66 -23.40 -21.89 26.25
N VAL A 67 -22.23 -21.26 26.11
CA VAL A 67 -20.92 -21.92 26.30
C VAL A 67 -20.80 -22.48 27.72
N LEU A 68 -21.15 -21.69 28.74
CA LEU A 68 -21.09 -22.11 30.13
C LEU A 68 -22.06 -23.26 30.44
N ALA A 69 -23.25 -23.24 29.83
CA ALA A 69 -24.25 -24.29 29.98
C ALA A 69 -23.87 -25.61 29.29
N SER A 70 -22.92 -25.59 28.34
CA SER A 70 -22.46 -26.80 27.61
C SER A 70 -21.73 -27.81 28.51
N GLY A 71 -21.16 -27.35 29.63
CA GLY A 71 -20.33 -28.18 30.52
C GLY A 71 -18.90 -28.44 30.02
N ILE A 72 -18.54 -27.93 28.83
CA ILE A 72 -17.18 -27.98 28.30
C ILE A 72 -16.32 -26.95 29.06
N PRO A 73 -15.05 -27.26 29.42
CA PRO A 73 -14.14 -26.29 30.01
C PRO A 73 -14.04 -25.00 29.20
N ALA A 74 -14.52 -23.89 29.77
CA ALA A 74 -14.63 -22.60 29.14
C ALA A 74 -13.66 -21.58 29.76
N VAL A 75 -12.86 -20.95 28.91
CA VAL A 75 -11.93 -19.89 29.26
C VAL A 75 -12.43 -18.57 28.65
N LEU A 76 -12.83 -17.63 29.49
CA LEU A 76 -13.37 -16.35 29.06
C LEU A 76 -12.34 -15.26 29.35
N VAL A 77 -11.90 -14.54 28.31
CA VAL A 77 -10.86 -13.51 28.41
C VAL A 77 -11.25 -12.25 27.64
N SER A 78 -10.62 -11.14 28.02
CA SER A 78 -10.88 -9.86 27.36
C SER A 78 -10.08 -9.72 26.05
N GLY A 79 -10.68 -8.98 25.10
CA GLY A 79 -9.99 -8.43 23.94
C GLY A 79 -9.08 -7.24 24.27
N GLU A 80 -9.27 -6.59 25.42
CA GLU A 80 -8.43 -5.48 25.89
C GLU A 80 -7.04 -5.97 26.33
N GLN A 81 -6.07 -5.04 26.48
CA GLN A 81 -4.75 -5.40 27.01
C GLN A 81 -4.82 -5.85 28.47
N SER A 82 -5.66 -5.18 29.26
CA SER A 82 -5.89 -5.53 30.65
C SER A 82 -6.87 -6.71 30.75
N PRO A 83 -6.65 -7.67 31.65
CA PRO A 83 -7.61 -8.73 31.91
C PRO A 83 -8.91 -8.18 32.51
N ASP A 84 -10.04 -8.79 32.16
CA ASP A 84 -11.35 -8.50 32.75
C ASP A 84 -11.62 -9.49 33.88
N ALA A 85 -11.80 -8.98 35.09
CA ALA A 85 -12.02 -9.80 36.28
C ALA A 85 -13.37 -10.55 36.27
N ASP A 86 -14.43 -9.97 35.71
CA ASP A 86 -15.76 -10.60 35.63
C ASP A 86 -15.74 -11.77 34.64
N LEU A 87 -15.06 -11.62 33.50
CA LEU A 87 -14.85 -12.74 32.56
C LEU A 87 -14.00 -13.86 33.19
N ILE A 88 -12.91 -13.51 33.87
CA ILE A 88 -12.05 -14.51 34.54
C ILE A 88 -12.83 -15.25 35.63
N GLU A 89 -13.64 -14.56 36.44
CA GLU A 89 -14.46 -15.16 37.49
C GLU A 89 -15.53 -16.11 36.93
N ARG A 90 -16.08 -15.80 35.75
CA ARG A 90 -17.08 -16.62 35.05
C ARG A 90 -16.50 -17.83 34.31
N SER A 91 -15.19 -17.86 34.08
CA SER A 91 -14.53 -19.00 33.44
C SER A 91 -14.72 -20.27 34.28
N THR A 92 -14.92 -21.42 33.64
CA THR A 92 -15.11 -22.70 34.36
C THR A 92 -13.79 -23.39 34.69
N VAL A 93 -12.67 -22.67 34.53
CA VAL A 93 -11.30 -23.14 34.78
C VAL A 93 -10.66 -22.30 35.89
N PRO A 94 -9.61 -22.79 36.57
CA PRO A 94 -8.86 -21.98 37.54
C PRO A 94 -8.42 -20.63 36.96
N ALA A 95 -8.53 -19.56 37.75
CA ALA A 95 -8.23 -18.19 37.32
C ALA A 95 -6.82 -18.01 36.73
N GLY A 96 -5.84 -18.78 37.22
CA GLY A 96 -4.48 -18.78 36.66
C GLY A 96 -4.41 -19.26 35.21
N ILE A 97 -5.27 -20.19 34.81
CA ILE A 97 -5.36 -20.68 33.42
C ILE A 97 -5.98 -19.61 32.52
N ALA A 98 -7.06 -18.96 32.99
CA ALA A 98 -7.69 -17.86 32.26
C ALA A 98 -6.72 -16.67 32.08
N LEU A 99 -5.99 -16.30 33.14
CA LEU A 99 -5.00 -15.23 33.06
C LEU A 99 -3.85 -15.56 32.10
N GLN A 100 -3.35 -16.79 32.13
CA GLN A 100 -2.29 -17.21 31.21
C GLN A 100 -2.79 -17.24 29.76
N THR A 101 -4.03 -17.70 29.54
CA THR A 101 -4.70 -17.66 28.24
C THR A 101 -4.86 -16.23 27.72
N HIS A 102 -5.24 -15.31 28.60
CA HIS A 102 -5.29 -13.88 28.29
C HIS A 102 -3.93 -13.37 27.82
N ILE A 103 -2.83 -13.75 28.49
CA ILE A 103 -1.48 -13.32 28.11
C ILE A 103 -1.08 -13.87 26.74
N TYR A 104 -1.32 -15.16 26.43
CA TYR A 104 -1.03 -15.70 25.10
C TYR A 104 -1.79 -14.95 23.99
N LEU A 105 -3.08 -14.68 24.19
CA LEU A 105 -3.92 -14.00 23.20
C LEU A 105 -3.63 -12.50 23.11
N ALA A 106 -3.24 -11.85 24.21
CA ALA A 106 -2.82 -10.45 24.22
C ALA A 106 -1.49 -10.24 23.50
N GLN A 107 -0.54 -11.18 23.64
CA GLN A 107 0.70 -11.17 22.87
C GLN A 107 0.44 -11.51 21.40
N GLY A 108 -0.43 -12.49 21.15
CA GLY A 108 -0.82 -12.96 19.82
C GLY A 108 0.33 -13.64 19.08
N GLY A 109 0.12 -13.96 17.80
CA GLY A 109 1.15 -14.55 16.95
C GLY A 109 1.13 -16.08 16.91
N VAL A 110 1.58 -16.62 15.77
CA VAL A 110 1.53 -18.05 15.45
C VAL A 110 2.20 -18.94 16.51
N PRO A 111 3.40 -18.59 17.05
CA PRO A 111 4.01 -19.36 18.13
C PRO A 111 3.14 -19.41 19.39
N ASN A 112 2.61 -18.27 19.82
CA ASN A 112 1.78 -18.18 21.04
C ASN A 112 0.47 -18.96 20.92
N LEU A 113 -0.22 -18.94 19.77
CA LEU A 113 -1.45 -19.71 19.59
C LEU A 113 -1.19 -21.23 19.55
N ARG A 114 -0.03 -21.65 19.01
CA ARG A 114 0.41 -23.05 19.08
C ARG A 114 0.67 -23.48 20.52
N GLN A 115 1.39 -22.65 21.29
CA GLN A 115 1.67 -22.94 22.69
C GLN A 115 0.43 -22.84 23.57
N LEU A 116 -0.52 -21.95 23.26
CA LEU A 116 -1.81 -21.87 23.94
C LEU A 116 -2.61 -23.17 23.80
N HIS A 117 -2.63 -23.75 22.60
CA HIS A 117 -3.32 -25.03 22.37
C HIS A 117 -2.72 -26.13 23.26
N ALA A 118 -1.39 -26.26 23.25
CA ALA A 118 -0.69 -27.23 24.08
C ALA A 118 -0.88 -26.96 25.59
N PHE A 119 -0.85 -25.69 26.00
CA PHE A 119 -1.09 -25.27 27.39
C PHE A 119 -2.47 -25.67 27.88
N LEU A 120 -3.52 -25.36 27.11
CA LEU A 120 -4.90 -25.72 27.47
C LEU A 120 -5.09 -27.23 27.48
N SER A 121 -4.56 -27.92 26.47
CA SER A 121 -4.62 -29.39 26.37
C SER A 121 -3.96 -30.07 27.57
N ASP A 122 -2.75 -29.65 27.94
CA ASP A 122 -2.02 -30.27 29.04
C ASP A 122 -2.60 -29.92 30.41
N THR A 123 -3.04 -28.68 30.58
CA THR A 123 -3.50 -28.21 31.90
C THR A 123 -4.94 -28.64 32.20
N LEU A 124 -5.80 -28.75 31.18
CA LEU A 124 -7.21 -29.11 31.35
C LEU A 124 -7.49 -30.59 31.04
N LEU A 125 -6.76 -31.19 30.09
CA LEU A 125 -7.02 -32.55 29.59
C LEU A 125 -5.88 -33.53 29.88
N MET A 126 -4.77 -33.08 30.49
CA MET A 126 -3.62 -33.91 30.90
C MET A 126 -2.96 -34.68 29.74
N THR A 127 -2.89 -34.07 28.55
CA THR A 127 -2.41 -34.73 27.32
C THR A 127 -0.90 -34.96 27.23
N GLY A 128 -0.07 -34.09 27.84
CA GLY A 128 1.38 -34.20 27.86
C GLY A 128 2.10 -33.79 26.57
N LEU A 129 1.56 -32.82 25.82
CA LEU A 129 2.17 -32.26 24.60
C LEU A 129 3.44 -31.43 24.90
N GLY A 130 3.49 -30.81 26.08
CA GLY A 130 4.50 -29.83 26.46
C GLY A 130 4.22 -28.46 25.87
N PHE A 131 4.36 -27.41 26.69
CA PHE A 131 4.17 -26.03 26.27
C PHE A 131 5.29 -25.11 26.78
N ALA A 132 5.64 -24.11 25.99
CA ALA A 132 6.54 -23.01 26.35
C ALA A 132 5.71 -21.80 26.84
N PRO A 133 6.25 -20.94 27.73
CA PRO A 133 5.54 -19.74 28.19
C PRO A 133 5.27 -18.74 27.04
N PRO A 134 4.33 -17.78 27.22
CA PRO A 134 4.03 -16.77 26.22
C PRO A 134 5.26 -15.96 25.83
N GLU A 135 5.48 -15.81 24.54
CA GLU A 135 6.54 -14.98 23.98
C GLU A 135 6.04 -13.55 23.80
N ASN A 136 6.81 -12.57 24.28
CA ASN A 136 6.51 -11.16 24.08
C ASN A 136 6.72 -10.81 22.60
N THR A 137 5.69 -10.32 21.94
CA THR A 137 5.82 -9.93 20.53
C THR A 137 6.05 -8.43 20.41
N PRO A 138 7.20 -7.99 19.86
CA PRO A 138 7.53 -6.57 19.72
C PRO A 138 6.44 -5.74 19.05
N THR A 139 6.31 -4.48 19.44
CA THR A 139 5.41 -3.46 18.88
C THR A 139 5.76 -3.07 17.45
N TRP A 140 7.02 -3.27 17.05
CA TRP A 140 7.52 -3.16 15.70
C TRP A 140 8.63 -4.19 15.44
N GLY A 141 8.99 -4.41 14.17
CA GLY A 141 10.10 -5.28 13.80
C GLY A 141 10.19 -5.45 12.29
N THR A 142 11.10 -6.33 11.84
CA THR A 142 11.32 -6.61 10.42
C THR A 142 10.85 -8.00 10.04
N LEU A 143 10.30 -8.15 8.83
CA LEU A 143 10.05 -9.46 8.25
C LEU A 143 11.34 -10.02 7.67
N GLN A 144 11.71 -11.23 8.05
CA GLN A 144 12.84 -11.93 7.44
C GLN A 144 12.42 -12.42 6.05
N CYS A 145 12.86 -11.72 5.01
CA CYS A 145 12.71 -12.15 3.62
C CYS A 145 14.03 -12.74 3.12
N ASN A 146 13.97 -13.65 2.14
CA ASN A 146 15.15 -14.13 1.44
C ASN A 146 15.69 -13.00 0.54
N ALA A 147 16.45 -12.09 1.15
CA ALA A 147 16.94 -10.90 0.45
C ALA A 147 17.81 -11.30 -0.75
N VAL A 148 17.45 -10.77 -1.92
CA VAL A 148 18.33 -10.83 -3.10
C VAL A 148 19.40 -9.75 -2.94
N ASP A 149 20.66 -10.10 -3.22
CA ASP A 149 21.74 -9.13 -3.21
C ASP A 149 21.60 -8.19 -4.42
N THR A 150 20.98 -7.03 -4.18
CA THR A 150 20.83 -5.95 -5.17
C THR A 150 21.59 -4.71 -4.71
N THR A 151 22.15 -3.97 -5.67
CA THR A 151 22.90 -2.73 -5.41
C THR A 151 22.02 -1.47 -5.47
N GLY A 152 20.71 -1.62 -5.67
CA GLY A 152 19.80 -0.50 -5.87
C GLY A 152 19.34 0.18 -4.58
N PRO A 153 18.31 1.04 -4.66
CA PRO A 153 17.75 1.73 -3.51
C PRO A 153 17.09 0.80 -2.51
N THR A 154 17.24 1.09 -1.21
CA THR A 154 16.51 0.41 -0.15
C THR A 154 15.09 1.00 -0.07
N ILE A 155 14.08 0.16 -0.19
CA ILE A 155 12.67 0.54 -0.14
C ILE A 155 12.03 -0.08 1.10
N ALA A 156 11.64 0.76 2.06
CA ALA A 156 10.91 0.28 3.22
C ALA A 156 9.47 -0.10 2.83
N VAL A 157 8.97 -1.23 3.32
CA VAL A 157 7.57 -1.65 3.14
C VAL A 157 6.92 -1.71 4.52
N LEU A 158 6.10 -0.72 4.83
CA LEU A 158 5.49 -0.59 6.14
C LEU A 158 4.07 -1.15 6.18
N TYR A 159 3.82 -2.04 7.13
CA TYR A 159 2.53 -2.70 7.31
C TYR A 159 2.14 -2.90 8.78
N TYR A 160 0.89 -3.27 9.00
CA TYR A 160 0.36 -3.43 10.35
C TYR A 160 0.91 -4.66 11.07
N ARG A 161 1.34 -4.48 12.32
CA ARG A 161 1.69 -5.57 13.26
C ARG A 161 0.57 -6.62 13.36
N ALA A 162 -0.69 -6.21 13.26
CA ALA A 162 -1.82 -7.13 13.26
C ALA A 162 -1.75 -8.17 12.13
N GLN A 163 -1.24 -7.80 10.95
CA GLN A 163 -1.05 -8.71 9.82
C GLN A 163 0.16 -9.63 10.05
N GLN A 164 1.24 -9.11 10.64
CA GLN A 164 2.40 -9.92 11.05
C GLN A 164 1.98 -11.01 12.04
N LEU A 165 1.21 -10.65 13.07
CA LEU A 165 0.74 -11.59 14.08
C LEU A 165 -0.18 -12.65 13.48
N ALA A 166 -1.07 -12.23 12.57
CA ALA A 166 -1.97 -13.12 11.86
C ALA A 166 -1.24 -14.08 10.90
N GLY A 167 0.05 -13.85 10.59
CA GLY A 167 0.75 -14.56 9.53
C GLY A 167 0.23 -14.23 8.13
N ASN A 168 -0.53 -13.14 7.98
CA ASN A 168 -1.09 -12.69 6.71
C ASN A 168 -0.10 -11.74 6.02
N THR A 169 1.12 -12.24 5.76
CA THR A 169 2.25 -11.46 5.21
C THR A 169 2.46 -11.65 3.72
N GLY A 170 1.74 -12.56 3.07
CA GLY A 170 1.95 -12.91 1.66
C GLY A 170 1.86 -11.71 0.70
N TYR A 171 1.00 -10.72 0.99
CA TYR A 171 0.94 -9.51 0.16
C TYR A 171 2.16 -8.58 0.33
N VAL A 172 2.78 -8.59 1.52
CA VAL A 172 4.03 -7.86 1.80
C VAL A 172 5.18 -8.55 1.07
N GLU A 173 5.25 -9.88 1.16
CA GLU A 173 6.25 -10.71 0.48
C GLU A 173 6.20 -10.49 -1.04
N ALA A 174 5.01 -10.52 -1.65
CA ALA A 174 4.85 -10.26 -3.08
C ALA A 174 5.30 -8.85 -3.51
N LEU A 175 5.11 -7.83 -2.65
CA LEU A 175 5.61 -6.49 -2.91
C LEU A 175 7.13 -6.41 -2.74
N CYS A 176 7.70 -7.09 -1.75
CA CYS A 176 9.14 -7.22 -1.56
C CYS A 176 9.80 -7.86 -2.79
N GLU A 177 9.27 -8.98 -3.29
CA GLU A 177 9.74 -9.64 -4.51
C GLU A 177 9.67 -8.69 -5.72
N ALA A 178 8.59 -7.91 -5.86
CA ALA A 178 8.46 -6.93 -6.94
C ALA A 178 9.47 -5.76 -6.84
N ILE A 179 9.81 -5.33 -5.61
CA ILE A 179 10.87 -4.33 -5.37
C ILE A 179 12.22 -4.88 -5.80
N GLU A 180 12.54 -6.12 -5.44
CA GLU A 180 13.78 -6.78 -5.81
C GLU A 180 13.87 -6.99 -7.33
N ALA A 181 12.78 -7.40 -7.98
CA ALA A 181 12.69 -7.51 -9.43
C ALA A 181 12.85 -6.16 -10.14
N ALA A 182 12.44 -5.05 -9.51
CA ALA A 182 12.68 -3.69 -9.99
C ALA A 182 14.12 -3.20 -9.71
N GLY A 183 14.96 -4.02 -9.09
CA GLY A 183 16.36 -3.73 -8.78
C GLY A 183 16.60 -3.03 -7.43
N GLY A 184 15.58 -2.89 -6.59
CA GLY A 184 15.69 -2.34 -5.23
C GLY A 184 16.01 -3.39 -4.17
N ARG A 185 16.24 -2.94 -2.93
CA ARG A 185 16.36 -3.81 -1.74
C ARG A 185 15.14 -3.61 -0.87
N ALA A 186 14.37 -4.66 -0.60
CA ALA A 186 13.19 -4.54 0.25
C ALA A 186 13.57 -4.51 1.74
N LEU A 187 12.97 -3.58 2.50
CA LEU A 187 13.05 -3.51 3.96
C LEU A 187 11.63 -3.57 4.56
N PRO A 188 11.05 -4.77 4.71
CA PRO A 188 9.72 -4.92 5.29
C PRO A 188 9.74 -4.68 6.81
N VAL A 189 8.94 -3.71 7.27
CA VAL A 189 8.84 -3.31 8.67
C VAL A 189 7.37 -3.36 9.08
N TYR A 190 7.06 -4.06 10.17
CA TYR A 190 5.73 -3.99 10.78
C TYR A 190 5.73 -3.02 11.96
N CYS A 191 4.60 -2.35 12.19
CA CYS A 191 4.39 -1.55 13.39
C CYS A 191 2.91 -1.53 13.80
N ALA A 192 2.64 -1.17 15.05
CA ALA A 192 1.27 -0.94 15.52
C ALA A 192 0.67 0.36 14.96
N SER A 193 1.47 1.42 14.91
CA SER A 193 1.05 2.76 14.47
C SER A 193 2.25 3.61 14.09
N LEU A 194 2.09 4.44 13.05
CA LEU A 194 3.06 5.49 12.70
C LEU A 194 2.92 6.75 13.56
N ARG A 195 1.79 6.94 14.25
CA ARG A 195 1.55 8.09 15.15
C ARG A 195 2.45 8.07 16.37
N THR A 196 2.76 6.86 16.83
CA THR A 196 3.57 6.58 18.01
C THR A 196 4.75 5.70 17.60
N ALA A 197 5.42 6.09 16.51
CA ALA A 197 6.58 5.37 16.01
C ALA A 197 7.72 5.45 17.04
N GLU A 198 8.36 4.31 17.32
CA GLU A 198 9.45 4.24 18.28
C GLU A 198 10.75 4.80 17.69
N PRO A 199 11.65 5.38 18.50
CA PRO A 199 12.92 5.94 18.02
C PRO A 199 13.75 4.95 17.20
N ASP A 200 13.91 3.70 17.69
CA ASP A 200 14.69 2.66 17.02
C ASP A 200 14.07 2.23 15.68
N MET A 201 12.74 2.30 15.58
CA MET A 201 12.03 2.06 14.31
C MET A 201 12.32 3.19 13.32
N LEU A 202 12.30 4.45 13.76
CA LEU A 202 12.62 5.60 12.92
C LEU A 202 14.09 5.57 12.46
N GLU A 203 15.00 5.16 13.33
CA GLU A 203 16.41 4.93 12.96
C GLU A 203 16.52 3.86 11.87
N THR A 204 15.79 2.75 11.99
CA THR A 204 15.74 1.71 10.95
C THR A 204 15.18 2.26 9.63
N LEU A 205 14.09 3.03 9.68
CA LEU A 205 13.47 3.62 8.48
C LEU A 205 14.36 4.69 7.81
N SER A 206 15.21 5.37 8.57
CA SER A 206 16.16 6.36 8.03
C SER A 206 17.21 5.76 7.08
N GLN A 207 17.36 4.42 7.09
CA GLN A 207 18.24 3.70 6.17
C GLN A 207 17.61 3.46 4.79
N ALA A 208 16.31 3.74 4.63
CA ALA A 208 15.61 3.59 3.36
C ALA A 208 15.80 4.82 2.46
N ASP A 209 15.78 4.62 1.15
CA ASP A 209 15.79 5.70 0.15
C ASP A 209 14.36 6.15 -0.23
N ALA A 210 13.36 5.29 -0.02
CA ALA A 210 11.93 5.57 -0.12
C ALA A 210 11.13 4.57 0.72
N MET A 211 9.85 4.87 0.99
CA MET A 211 8.98 4.03 1.79
C MET A 211 7.62 3.83 1.13
N VAL A 212 7.17 2.58 1.03
CA VAL A 212 5.78 2.23 0.70
C VAL A 212 5.04 1.95 2.01
N VAL A 213 3.95 2.67 2.25
CA VAL A 213 3.15 2.59 3.46
C VAL A 213 1.77 2.01 3.13
N THR A 214 1.36 1.00 3.90
CA THR A 214 0.04 0.36 3.80
C THR A 214 -0.83 0.63 5.03
N VAL A 215 -0.26 1.24 6.08
CA VAL A 215 -0.99 1.61 7.29
C VAL A 215 -1.69 2.96 7.13
N LEU A 216 -2.72 3.20 7.93
CA LEU A 216 -3.45 4.47 7.97
C LEU A 216 -2.51 5.65 8.27
N ALA A 217 -3.02 6.87 8.00
CA ALA A 217 -2.29 8.10 8.20
C ALA A 217 -1.74 8.27 9.64
N ALA A 218 -0.54 8.83 9.71
CA ALA A 218 0.23 9.11 10.91
C ALA A 218 -0.22 10.40 11.62
N GLY A 219 -1.15 11.16 11.04
CA GLY A 219 -1.66 12.38 11.65
C GLY A 219 -2.47 12.24 12.92
N GLY A 220 -2.80 13.38 13.53
CA GLY A 220 -3.27 13.53 14.90
C GLY A 220 -4.58 12.83 15.29
N VAL A 221 -4.92 12.96 16.58
CA VAL A 221 -6.05 12.26 17.25
C VAL A 221 -7.43 12.70 16.73
N LYS A 222 -7.52 13.78 15.93
CA LYS A 222 -8.76 14.34 15.38
C LYS A 222 -8.66 14.71 13.89
N PRO A 223 -8.65 13.73 12.97
CA PRO A 223 -8.60 14.00 11.52
C PRO A 223 -9.76 14.88 11.04
N ALA A 224 -10.93 14.75 11.66
CA ALA A 224 -12.17 15.42 11.25
C ALA A 224 -12.15 16.96 11.41
N THR A 225 -11.19 17.53 12.14
CA THR A 225 -11.09 18.98 12.36
C THR A 225 -9.97 19.65 11.57
N VAL A 226 -9.18 18.88 10.82
CA VAL A 226 -8.08 19.39 9.99
C VAL A 226 -8.63 19.69 8.60
N SER A 227 -8.77 20.98 8.30
CA SER A 227 -9.25 21.49 7.01
C SER A 227 -8.88 22.96 6.90
N ALA A 228 -8.96 23.54 5.70
CA ALA A 228 -8.65 24.96 5.48
C ALA A 228 -9.41 25.88 6.45
N GLY A 229 -8.67 26.60 7.31
CA GLY A 229 -9.21 27.47 8.36
C GLY A 229 -9.42 26.81 9.73
N GLY A 230 -9.04 25.53 9.87
CA GLY A 230 -8.95 24.79 11.13
C GLY A 230 -7.57 24.83 11.77
N ASP A 231 -7.33 23.96 12.75
CA ASP A 231 -6.07 23.85 13.49
C ASP A 231 -5.11 22.86 12.79
N ASP A 232 -4.39 23.35 11.77
CA ASP A 232 -3.44 22.54 11.00
C ASP A 232 -2.26 22.05 11.87
N GLU A 233 -1.93 22.74 12.98
CA GLU A 233 -0.86 22.35 13.92
C GLU A 233 -1.20 21.06 14.71
N ALA A 234 -2.47 20.66 14.73
CA ALA A 234 -2.90 19.38 15.34
C ALA A 234 -2.48 18.15 14.50
N TRP A 235 -2.02 18.32 13.26
CA TRP A 235 -1.54 17.27 12.37
C TRP A 235 0.00 17.25 12.32
N ASN A 236 0.64 16.55 13.26
CA ASN A 236 2.10 16.47 13.32
C ASN A 236 2.62 15.20 12.62
N VAL A 237 3.40 15.41 11.55
CA VAL A 237 4.16 14.38 10.83
C VAL A 237 5.67 14.68 10.78
N GLU A 238 6.17 15.55 11.68
CA GLU A 238 7.54 16.05 11.69
C GLU A 238 8.58 14.93 11.77
N HIS A 239 8.30 13.88 12.55
CA HIS A 239 9.19 12.71 12.68
C HIS A 239 9.33 11.92 11.37
N LEU A 240 8.27 11.88 10.55
CA LEU A 240 8.31 11.25 9.23
C LEU A 240 8.93 12.19 8.19
N ALA A 241 8.62 13.49 8.25
CA ALA A 241 9.21 14.50 7.37
C ALA A 241 10.73 14.62 7.57
N ALA A 242 11.22 14.43 8.80
CA ALA A 242 12.63 14.43 9.15
C ALA A 242 13.44 13.31 8.47
N LEU A 243 12.78 12.24 7.99
CA LEU A 243 13.43 11.20 7.20
C LEU A 243 13.86 11.71 5.82
N ASP A 244 13.20 12.76 5.29
CA ASP A 244 13.47 13.34 3.96
C ASP A 244 13.50 12.28 2.83
N ILE A 245 12.51 11.39 2.82
CA ILE A 245 12.37 10.37 1.76
C ILE A 245 10.97 10.41 1.13
N PRO A 246 10.83 9.96 -0.14
CA PRO A 246 9.51 9.78 -0.74
C PRO A 246 8.71 8.74 0.04
N ILE A 247 7.51 9.12 0.49
CA ILE A 247 6.56 8.22 1.15
C ILE A 247 5.40 7.98 0.20
N LEU A 248 5.23 6.73 -0.24
CA LEU A 248 4.24 6.29 -1.20
C LEU A 248 3.16 5.48 -0.49
N GLN A 249 1.89 5.80 -0.74
CA GLN A 249 0.77 5.02 -0.21
C GLN A 249 0.49 3.84 -1.15
N GLY A 250 0.78 2.62 -0.68
CA GLY A 250 0.37 1.38 -1.35
C GLY A 250 -1.04 1.00 -0.91
N LEU A 251 -1.99 0.93 -1.84
CA LEU A 251 -3.39 0.72 -1.52
C LEU A 251 -3.68 -0.79 -1.34
N CYS A 252 -4.26 -1.14 -0.18
CA CYS A 252 -4.68 -2.49 0.17
C CYS A 252 -6.21 -2.48 0.34
N LEU A 253 -6.96 -2.77 -0.72
CA LEU A 253 -8.40 -2.51 -0.73
C LEU A 253 -9.16 -3.44 0.20
N THR A 254 -10.21 -2.89 0.82
CA THR A 254 -11.12 -3.66 1.69
C THR A 254 -12.22 -4.38 0.93
N SER A 255 -12.15 -4.37 -0.41
CA SER A 255 -12.99 -5.09 -1.36
C SER A 255 -12.17 -6.16 -2.12
N SER A 256 -12.88 -7.12 -2.72
CA SER A 256 -12.23 -8.18 -3.50
C SER A 256 -11.66 -7.66 -4.81
N ARG A 257 -10.69 -8.39 -5.37
CA ARG A 257 -10.10 -8.04 -6.68
C ARG A 257 -11.14 -8.02 -7.79
N GLN A 258 -12.12 -8.94 -7.72
CA GLN A 258 -13.18 -9.02 -8.71
C GLN A 258 -14.08 -7.76 -8.67
N GLN A 259 -14.47 -7.32 -7.48
CA GLN A 259 -15.26 -6.08 -7.31
C GLN A 259 -14.53 -4.85 -7.84
N TRP A 260 -13.22 -4.75 -7.57
CA TRP A 260 -12.39 -3.67 -8.12
C TRP A 260 -12.34 -3.68 -9.64
N ARG A 261 -12.21 -4.86 -10.27
CA ARG A 261 -12.14 -4.99 -11.73
C ARG A 261 -13.46 -4.70 -12.44
N ASP A 262 -14.58 -5.04 -11.81
CA ASP A 262 -15.91 -4.90 -12.39
C ASP A 262 -16.51 -3.50 -12.15
N ASN A 263 -15.83 -2.64 -11.38
CA ASN A 263 -16.34 -1.34 -10.99
C ASN A 263 -15.43 -0.18 -11.45
N ASP A 264 -15.98 0.69 -12.31
CA ASP A 264 -15.29 1.89 -12.78
C ASP A 264 -15.06 2.94 -11.67
N ASP A 265 -15.78 2.88 -10.55
CA ASP A 265 -15.54 3.77 -9.39
C ASP A 265 -14.19 3.49 -8.71
N GLY A 266 -13.61 2.30 -8.95
CA GLY A 266 -12.31 1.88 -8.42
C GLY A 266 -12.31 1.59 -6.92
N LEU A 267 -12.53 2.58 -6.06
CA LEU A 267 -12.41 2.43 -4.61
C LEU A 267 -13.76 2.58 -3.90
N SER A 268 -13.93 1.85 -2.79
CA SER A 268 -15.06 2.07 -1.90
C SER A 268 -14.95 3.45 -1.21
N PRO A 269 -16.07 4.09 -0.79
CA PRO A 269 -16.01 5.37 -0.07
C PRO A 269 -15.14 5.31 1.20
N LEU A 270 -15.11 4.15 1.87
CA LEU A 270 -14.25 3.91 3.03
C LEU A 270 -12.76 3.92 2.62
N ASP A 271 -12.39 3.25 1.54
CA ASP A 271 -11.01 3.20 1.05
C ASP A 271 -10.56 4.57 0.52
N VAL A 272 -11.43 5.31 -0.18
CA VAL A 272 -11.13 6.69 -0.61
C VAL A 272 -10.81 7.58 0.60
N ALA A 273 -11.64 7.54 1.64
CA ALA A 273 -11.38 8.35 2.82
C ALA A 273 -10.10 7.90 3.56
N SER A 274 -9.97 6.61 3.84
CA SER A 274 -8.95 6.09 4.76
C SER A 274 -7.58 5.83 4.13
N GLN A 275 -7.54 5.55 2.83
CA GLN A 275 -6.31 5.20 2.10
C GLN A 275 -5.88 6.25 1.06
N VAL A 276 -6.71 7.25 0.74
CA VAL A 276 -6.35 8.33 -0.20
C VAL A 276 -6.42 9.69 0.49
N ALA A 277 -7.63 10.17 0.78
CA ALA A 277 -7.83 11.54 1.23
C ALA A 277 -7.13 11.85 2.56
N VAL A 278 -7.22 10.97 3.57
CA VAL A 278 -6.55 11.22 4.86
C VAL A 278 -5.02 11.07 4.74
N PRO A 279 -4.46 10.05 4.05
CA PRO A 279 -3.04 9.98 3.75
C PRO A 279 -2.44 11.16 2.96
N GLU A 280 -3.23 11.89 2.17
CA GLU A 280 -2.76 13.12 1.50
C GLU A 280 -2.35 14.21 2.50
N PHE A 281 -3.00 14.30 3.67
CA PHE A 281 -2.60 15.24 4.72
C PHE A 281 -1.23 14.93 5.32
N ASP A 282 -0.76 13.68 5.25
CA ASP A 282 0.61 13.29 5.60
C ASP A 282 1.64 13.67 4.50
N GLY A 283 1.20 14.19 3.35
CA GLY A 283 2.06 14.45 2.19
C GLY A 283 2.47 13.19 1.42
N ARG A 284 1.74 12.07 1.57
CA ARG A 284 2.06 10.81 0.88
C ARG A 284 1.69 10.86 -0.60
N ILE A 285 2.51 10.22 -1.42
CA ILE A 285 2.26 10.04 -2.86
C ILE A 285 1.29 8.87 -3.04
N ILE A 286 0.08 9.13 -3.52
CA ILE A 286 -0.92 8.09 -3.76
C ILE A 286 -0.53 7.27 -4.99
N THR A 287 -0.50 5.93 -4.85
CA THR A 287 -0.13 5.01 -5.93
C THR A 287 -1.32 4.25 -6.50
N VAL A 288 -1.31 2.91 -6.48
CA VAL A 288 -2.36 2.04 -7.01
C VAL A 288 -2.68 0.90 -6.03
N PRO A 289 -3.86 0.28 -6.13
CA PRO A 289 -4.19 -0.97 -5.46
C PRO A 289 -3.23 -2.07 -5.85
N PHE A 290 -2.56 -2.69 -4.87
CA PHE A 290 -1.69 -3.85 -5.10
C PHE A 290 -2.10 -5.09 -4.32
N SER A 291 -2.99 -4.95 -3.33
CA SER A 291 -3.60 -6.09 -2.65
C SER A 291 -5.09 -5.86 -2.40
N PHE A 292 -5.83 -6.97 -2.29
CA PHE A 292 -7.28 -7.00 -2.20
C PHE A 292 -7.71 -7.93 -1.07
N LYS A 293 -8.74 -7.52 -0.34
CA LYS A 293 -9.32 -8.31 0.74
C LYS A 293 -10.16 -9.45 0.13
N GLU A 294 -9.75 -10.67 0.42
CA GLU A 294 -10.51 -11.87 0.07
C GLU A 294 -10.99 -12.56 1.36
N VAL A 295 -12.15 -13.20 1.26
CA VAL A 295 -12.75 -13.98 2.35
C VAL A 295 -12.88 -15.41 1.85
N ASP A 296 -12.31 -16.35 2.59
CA ASP A 296 -12.40 -17.78 2.25
C ASP A 296 -13.70 -18.43 2.75
N ASP A 297 -13.88 -19.71 2.43
CA ASP A 297 -15.07 -20.50 2.80
C ASP A 297 -15.27 -20.62 4.32
N GLU A 298 -14.23 -20.37 5.12
CA GLU A 298 -14.27 -20.37 6.59
C GLU A 298 -14.58 -18.98 7.16
N GLY A 299 -14.79 -17.97 6.30
CA GLY A 299 -15.07 -16.60 6.70
C GLY A 299 -13.86 -15.85 7.24
N LEU A 300 -12.64 -16.33 6.96
CA LEU A 300 -11.40 -15.68 7.35
C LEU A 300 -10.91 -14.73 6.25
N ILE A 301 -10.38 -13.60 6.69
CA ILE A 301 -9.93 -12.52 5.81
C ILE A 301 -8.44 -12.69 5.51
N SER A 302 -8.06 -12.61 4.24
CA SER A 302 -6.66 -12.48 3.81
C SER A 302 -6.51 -11.34 2.80
N TYR A 303 -5.31 -10.76 2.73
CA TYR A 303 -4.98 -9.80 1.68
C TYR A 303 -4.18 -10.53 0.62
N ILE A 304 -4.74 -10.60 -0.59
CA ILE A 304 -4.12 -11.26 -1.73
C ILE A 304 -3.54 -10.20 -2.66
N ALA A 305 -2.25 -10.31 -2.96
CA ALA A 305 -1.56 -9.39 -3.86
C ALA A 305 -1.91 -9.65 -5.33
N ASP A 306 -1.91 -8.57 -6.13
CA ASP A 306 -1.88 -8.64 -7.59
C ASP A 306 -0.43 -8.37 -8.06
N PRO A 307 0.27 -9.38 -8.63
CA PRO A 307 1.68 -9.26 -8.99
C PRO A 307 1.99 -8.11 -9.97
N GLU A 308 1.11 -7.84 -10.93
CA GLU A 308 1.35 -6.78 -11.91
C GLU A 308 1.20 -5.39 -11.27
N ARG A 309 0.25 -5.25 -10.33
CA ARG A 309 0.12 -4.04 -9.52
C ARG A 309 1.26 -3.88 -8.51
N CYS A 310 1.76 -4.96 -7.91
CA CYS A 310 2.98 -4.93 -7.10
C CYS A 310 4.15 -4.36 -7.90
N ALA A 311 4.33 -4.81 -9.15
CA ALA A 311 5.37 -4.29 -10.04
C ALA A 311 5.20 -2.79 -10.33
N ARG A 312 3.95 -2.31 -10.46
CA ARG A 312 3.66 -0.87 -10.60
C ARG A 312 4.08 -0.08 -9.37
N VAL A 313 3.68 -0.51 -8.17
CA VAL A 313 4.02 0.18 -6.90
C VAL A 313 5.53 0.14 -6.66
N ALA A 314 6.16 -1.02 -6.81
CA ALA A 314 7.61 -1.20 -6.70
C ALA A 314 8.38 -0.31 -7.69
N GLY A 315 7.96 -0.29 -8.96
CA GLY A 315 8.58 0.54 -9.99
C GLY A 315 8.39 2.04 -9.78
N LEU A 316 7.33 2.48 -9.10
CA LEU A 316 7.18 3.87 -8.66
C LEU A 316 8.15 4.18 -7.51
N ALA A 317 8.17 3.34 -6.47
CA ALA A 317 9.02 3.53 -5.30
C ALA A 317 10.52 3.55 -5.67
N VAL A 318 10.98 2.59 -6.48
CA VAL A 318 12.38 2.53 -6.94
C VAL A 318 12.74 3.76 -7.78
N ARG A 319 11.87 4.21 -8.71
CA ARG A 319 12.14 5.41 -9.51
C ARG A 319 12.20 6.68 -8.65
N HIS A 320 11.32 6.83 -7.67
CA HIS A 320 11.35 7.95 -6.73
C HIS A 320 12.64 7.95 -5.89
N ALA A 321 13.05 6.78 -5.37
CA ALA A 321 14.30 6.63 -4.65
C ALA A 321 15.52 6.94 -5.53
N GLN A 322 15.49 6.53 -6.81
CA GLN A 322 16.56 6.78 -7.78
C GLN A 322 16.83 8.29 -7.96
N LEU A 323 15.83 9.16 -7.81
CA LEU A 323 15.98 10.62 -7.98
C LEU A 323 16.99 11.23 -7.01
N ARG A 324 17.17 10.64 -5.81
CA ARG A 324 18.19 11.09 -4.85
C ARG A 324 19.60 10.64 -5.24
N ARG A 325 19.71 9.53 -5.97
CA ARG A 325 20.98 8.90 -6.36
C ARG A 325 21.57 9.41 -7.67
N VAL A 326 20.73 9.82 -8.63
CA VAL A 326 21.20 10.37 -9.91
C VAL A 326 21.78 11.77 -9.68
N ALA A 327 23.02 12.01 -10.11
CA ALA A 327 23.64 13.32 -10.04
C ALA A 327 22.85 14.34 -10.87
N THR A 328 22.76 15.58 -10.40
CA THR A 328 21.92 16.61 -11.04
C THR A 328 22.23 16.83 -12.53
N ALA A 329 23.51 16.72 -12.92
CA ALA A 329 23.93 16.85 -14.32
C ALA A 329 23.40 15.73 -15.24
N ASP A 330 23.15 14.54 -14.67
CA ASP A 330 22.66 13.36 -15.41
C ASP A 330 21.14 13.20 -15.33
N LYS A 331 20.46 14.03 -14.54
CA LYS A 331 18.99 14.00 -14.41
C LYS A 331 18.34 14.53 -15.68
N ARG A 332 17.54 13.67 -16.31
CA ARG A 332 16.69 14.01 -17.45
C ARG A 332 15.28 14.33 -16.95
N VAL A 333 14.80 15.54 -17.23
CA VAL A 333 13.49 16.05 -16.79
C VAL A 333 12.68 16.45 -18.01
N ALA A 334 11.42 15.99 -18.08
CA ALA A 334 10.46 16.43 -19.07
C ALA A 334 9.53 17.48 -18.46
N VAL A 335 9.43 18.66 -19.07
CA VAL A 335 8.46 19.70 -18.70
C VAL A 335 7.35 19.68 -19.74
N VAL A 336 6.16 19.23 -19.34
CA VAL A 336 5.02 19.00 -20.25
C VAL A 336 4.02 20.14 -20.12
N PHE A 337 3.66 20.76 -21.25
CA PHE A 337 2.71 21.86 -21.31
C PHE A 337 1.33 21.35 -21.71
N SER A 338 0.29 21.81 -21.01
CA SER A 338 -1.10 21.56 -21.41
C SER A 338 -1.41 22.27 -22.72
N ALA A 339 -2.15 21.62 -23.61
CA ALA A 339 -2.54 22.20 -24.90
C ALA A 339 -3.97 21.81 -25.28
N TYR A 340 -4.93 21.86 -24.34
CA TYR A 340 -6.32 21.48 -24.64
C TYR A 340 -7.23 22.70 -24.91
N PRO A 341 -7.99 22.73 -26.03
CA PRO A 341 -7.80 21.91 -27.25
C PRO A 341 -6.48 22.24 -27.96
N THR A 342 -5.97 21.33 -28.81
CA THR A 342 -4.62 21.34 -29.45
C THR A 342 -4.44 22.47 -30.45
N LYS A 343 -4.49 23.70 -29.94
CA LYS A 343 -4.29 24.94 -30.68
C LYS A 343 -3.06 25.64 -30.13
N HIS A 344 -2.24 26.23 -31.00
CA HIS A 344 -1.08 27.02 -30.60
C HIS A 344 -1.43 28.11 -29.57
N ALA A 345 -2.60 28.74 -29.70
CA ALA A 345 -3.10 29.76 -28.76
C ALA A 345 -3.41 29.26 -27.34
N ARG A 346 -3.36 27.94 -27.09
CA ARG A 346 -3.71 27.30 -25.82
C ARG A 346 -2.54 26.54 -25.18
N ILE A 347 -1.34 26.61 -25.77
CA ILE A 347 -0.16 25.98 -25.17
C ILE A 347 0.17 26.64 -23.84
N GLY A 348 0.36 25.82 -22.81
CA GLY A 348 0.63 26.26 -21.45
C GLY A 348 -0.58 26.90 -20.76
N ASN A 349 -1.81 26.58 -21.16
CA ASN A 349 -2.99 27.13 -20.49
C ASN A 349 -3.09 26.61 -19.04
N ALA A 350 -2.91 27.52 -18.08
CA ALA A 350 -3.00 27.25 -16.65
C ALA A 350 -3.77 28.38 -15.95
N VAL A 351 -4.65 28.02 -15.01
CA VAL A 351 -5.52 28.99 -14.34
C VAL A 351 -4.71 29.84 -13.37
N GLY A 352 -4.65 31.16 -13.62
CA GLY A 352 -3.99 32.12 -12.73
C GLY A 352 -2.47 32.07 -12.71
N LEU A 353 -1.85 31.32 -13.65
CA LEU A 353 -0.40 31.17 -13.75
C LEU A 353 0.11 31.72 -15.09
N ASP A 354 1.14 32.55 -15.05
CA ASP A 354 1.92 32.90 -16.26
C ASP A 354 2.87 31.74 -16.58
N THR A 355 2.36 30.74 -17.32
CA THR A 355 3.10 29.51 -17.61
C THR A 355 4.42 29.74 -18.34
N PRO A 356 4.49 30.61 -19.37
CA PRO A 356 5.75 30.89 -20.06
C PRO A 356 6.82 31.50 -19.14
N ALA A 357 6.46 32.53 -18.36
CA ALA A 357 7.39 33.14 -17.42
C ALA A 357 7.80 32.15 -16.32
N SER A 358 6.86 31.35 -15.81
CA SER A 358 7.11 30.34 -14.78
C SER A 358 8.05 29.24 -15.27
N ALA A 359 7.89 28.80 -16.53
CA ALA A 359 8.78 27.82 -17.14
C ALA A 359 10.21 28.35 -17.28
N VAL A 360 10.39 29.60 -17.74
CA VAL A 360 11.72 30.22 -17.81
C VAL A 360 12.35 30.33 -16.42
N ALA A 361 11.57 30.72 -15.40
CA ALA A 361 12.06 30.79 -14.03
C ALA A 361 12.51 29.42 -13.50
N LEU A 362 11.72 28.36 -13.73
CA LEU A 362 12.06 26.98 -13.39
C LEU A 362 13.35 26.53 -14.09
N LEU A 363 13.43 26.70 -15.42
CA LEU A 363 14.59 26.27 -16.21
C LEU A 363 15.86 27.02 -15.78
N ARG A 364 15.77 28.32 -15.49
CA ARG A 364 16.90 29.08 -14.95
C ARG A 364 17.35 28.52 -13.60
N ALA A 365 16.42 28.27 -12.68
CA ALA A 365 16.74 27.68 -11.39
C ALA A 365 17.37 26.29 -11.54
N MET A 366 16.85 25.45 -12.45
CA MET A 366 17.45 24.15 -12.76
C MET A 366 18.89 24.30 -13.27
N ARG A 367 19.15 25.23 -14.19
CA ARG A 367 20.50 25.51 -14.67
C ARG A 367 21.44 25.92 -13.54
N GLU A 368 20.99 26.83 -12.65
CA GLU A 368 21.74 27.26 -11.46
C GLU A 368 22.07 26.10 -10.50
N HIS A 369 21.23 25.05 -10.46
CA HIS A 369 21.46 23.84 -9.67
C HIS A 369 22.24 22.73 -10.42
N GLY A 370 22.74 23.01 -11.63
CA GLY A 370 23.63 22.13 -12.38
C GLY A 370 22.95 21.14 -13.33
N TYR A 371 21.66 21.33 -13.65
CA TYR A 371 20.99 20.54 -14.69
C TYR A 371 21.51 20.91 -16.08
N GLN A 372 21.65 19.91 -16.96
CA GLN A 372 22.10 20.09 -18.35
C GLN A 372 20.90 20.41 -19.26
N LEU A 373 20.68 21.69 -19.56
CA LEU A 373 19.55 22.13 -20.39
C LEU A 373 19.92 22.42 -21.85
N GLY A 374 21.21 22.52 -22.18
CA GLY A 374 21.67 23.04 -23.48
C GLY A 374 21.25 24.49 -23.69
N GLU A 375 21.21 24.91 -24.96
CA GLU A 375 20.75 26.24 -25.37
C GLU A 375 19.22 26.25 -25.56
N LEU A 376 18.53 27.11 -24.81
CA LEU A 376 17.08 27.25 -24.88
C LEU A 376 16.71 28.73 -25.12
N PRO A 377 15.93 29.04 -26.18
CA PRO A 377 15.47 30.40 -26.43
C PRO A 377 14.72 30.99 -25.23
N GLY A 378 15.05 32.23 -24.87
CA GLY A 378 14.43 32.94 -23.75
C GLY A 378 14.92 32.55 -22.36
N VAL A 379 15.86 31.58 -22.25
CA VAL A 379 16.48 31.17 -20.98
C VAL A 379 17.98 31.54 -21.00
N PRO A 380 18.39 32.61 -20.29
CA PRO A 380 19.77 33.09 -20.34
C PRO A 380 20.77 32.16 -19.62
N ASP A 381 22.02 32.13 -20.09
CA ASP A 381 23.12 31.41 -19.46
C ASP A 381 23.55 32.02 -18.12
N ILE A 382 24.16 31.17 -17.28
CA ILE A 382 24.71 31.63 -16.00
C ILE A 382 25.82 32.64 -16.31
N GLY A 383 25.61 33.90 -15.89
CA GLY A 383 26.56 34.99 -16.10
C GLY A 383 26.37 35.79 -17.39
N ALA A 384 25.31 35.54 -18.16
CA ALA A 384 24.95 36.36 -19.31
C ALA A 384 24.74 37.84 -18.92
N ALA A 385 25.21 38.76 -19.76
CA ALA A 385 25.09 40.20 -19.55
C ALA A 385 23.64 40.68 -19.66
N ASP A 386 22.86 40.03 -20.53
CA ASP A 386 21.41 40.17 -20.60
C ASP A 386 20.76 39.01 -19.82
N ARG A 387 19.98 39.37 -18.79
CA ARG A 387 19.22 38.42 -17.95
C ARG A 387 17.71 38.55 -18.18
N SER A 388 17.29 39.20 -19.27
CA SER A 388 15.88 39.30 -19.59
C SER A 388 15.32 37.90 -19.86
N ASN A 389 14.40 37.48 -19.00
CA ASN A 389 13.64 36.26 -19.18
C ASN A 389 12.61 36.51 -20.27
N ASP A 390 12.65 35.75 -21.36
CA ASP A 390 11.69 35.88 -22.46
C ASP A 390 10.86 34.60 -22.59
N GLY A 391 9.75 34.55 -21.85
CA GLY A 391 8.77 33.47 -21.96
C GLY A 391 8.16 33.37 -23.36
N THR A 392 8.09 34.48 -24.11
CA THR A 392 7.54 34.50 -25.46
C THR A 392 8.46 33.74 -26.42
N ALA A 393 9.77 33.99 -26.34
CA ALA A 393 10.77 33.26 -27.12
C ALA A 393 10.72 31.75 -26.85
N LEU A 394 10.58 31.34 -25.58
CA LEU A 394 10.47 29.93 -25.22
C LEU A 394 9.24 29.26 -25.84
N VAL A 395 8.07 29.88 -25.73
CA VAL A 395 6.81 29.33 -26.28
C VAL A 395 6.83 29.30 -27.80
N HIS A 396 7.35 30.34 -28.46
CA HIS A 396 7.49 30.35 -29.91
C HIS A 396 8.41 29.22 -30.40
N ALA A 397 9.54 28.99 -29.72
CA ALA A 397 10.43 27.89 -30.04
C ALA A 397 9.75 26.52 -29.85
N LEU A 398 8.91 26.37 -28.82
CA LEU A 398 8.13 25.16 -28.59
C LEU A 398 7.08 24.94 -29.69
N ILE A 399 6.35 25.98 -30.10
CA ILE A 399 5.38 25.92 -31.20
C ILE A 399 6.06 25.53 -32.51
N GLU A 400 7.17 26.19 -32.84
CA GLU A 400 7.90 25.98 -34.09
C GLU A 400 8.41 24.53 -34.24
N ARG A 401 8.85 23.93 -33.12
CA ARG A 401 9.54 22.63 -33.10
C ARG A 401 8.69 21.45 -32.62
N GLY A 402 7.55 21.70 -31.98
CA GLY A 402 6.74 20.66 -31.33
C GLY A 402 5.23 20.93 -31.33
N GLY A 403 4.76 21.88 -32.13
CA GLY A 403 3.32 22.12 -32.30
C GLY A 403 2.65 21.02 -33.12
N GLN A 404 1.67 20.34 -32.54
CA GLN A 404 0.84 19.33 -33.22
C GLN A 404 -0.50 19.91 -33.71
N ASP A 405 -0.60 21.23 -33.88
CA ASP A 405 -1.81 21.91 -34.36
C ASP A 405 -2.03 21.61 -35.86
N PRO A 406 -3.10 20.88 -36.25
CA PRO A 406 -3.30 20.47 -37.64
C PRO A 406 -3.43 21.64 -38.62
N ASP A 407 -3.85 22.82 -38.16
CA ASP A 407 -4.00 24.01 -39.01
C ASP A 407 -2.63 24.60 -39.41
N TRP A 408 -1.56 24.25 -38.70
CA TRP A 408 -0.23 24.86 -38.82
C TRP A 408 0.90 23.85 -39.01
N LEU A 409 0.62 22.55 -38.82
CA LEU A 409 1.59 21.49 -39.00
C LEU A 409 1.85 21.24 -40.49
N THR A 410 3.06 21.55 -40.94
CA THR A 410 3.49 21.29 -42.32
C THR A 410 4.14 19.92 -42.48
N ASP A 411 4.06 19.33 -43.67
CA ASP A 411 4.74 18.05 -43.99
C ASP A 411 6.25 18.13 -43.72
N GLY A 412 6.87 19.30 -43.94
CA GLY A 412 8.28 19.55 -43.65
C GLY A 412 8.63 19.56 -42.16
N GLN A 413 7.73 20.07 -41.31
CA GLN A 413 7.90 20.01 -39.85
C GLN A 413 7.73 18.58 -39.33
N LEU A 414 6.76 17.83 -39.87
CA LEU A 414 6.54 16.43 -39.51
C LEU A 414 7.72 15.54 -39.94
N ALA A 415 8.19 15.67 -41.19
CA ALA A 415 9.33 14.90 -41.70
C ALA A 415 10.66 15.29 -41.03
N GLY A 416 10.81 16.56 -40.65
CA GLY A 416 12.02 17.11 -40.03
C GLY A 416 12.14 16.86 -38.52
N ASN A 417 11.11 16.32 -37.87
CA ASN A 417 11.11 16.11 -36.43
C ASN A 417 12.03 14.91 -36.06
N PRO A 418 13.01 15.11 -35.16
CA PRO A 418 13.97 14.08 -34.81
C PRO A 418 13.41 12.97 -33.92
N ILE A 419 12.28 13.19 -33.23
CA ILE A 419 11.70 12.20 -32.31
C ILE A 419 10.74 11.31 -33.09
N ARG A 420 11.19 10.08 -33.34
CA ARG A 420 10.46 9.09 -34.14
C ARG A 420 10.44 7.76 -33.39
N VAL A 421 9.27 7.16 -33.28
CA VAL A 421 9.07 5.84 -32.66
C VAL A 421 8.71 4.85 -33.76
N ALA A 422 9.54 3.82 -33.93
CA ALA A 422 9.27 2.77 -34.90
C ALA A 422 7.93 2.08 -34.57
N ALA A 423 7.11 1.81 -35.59
CA ALA A 423 5.83 1.16 -35.38
C ALA A 423 5.96 -0.22 -34.74
N ASN A 424 7.07 -0.94 -34.99
CA ASN A 424 7.37 -2.21 -34.33
C ASN A 424 7.54 -2.03 -32.81
N ASP A 425 8.38 -1.09 -32.37
CA ASP A 425 8.59 -0.82 -30.94
C ASP A 425 7.30 -0.39 -30.25
N TYR A 426 6.50 0.46 -30.90
CA TYR A 426 5.19 0.86 -30.39
C TYR A 426 4.23 -0.34 -30.30
N ARG A 427 4.17 -1.21 -31.31
CA ARG A 427 3.33 -2.41 -31.31
C ARG A 427 3.73 -3.38 -30.20
N ASP A 428 5.02 -3.60 -30.00
CA ASP A 428 5.53 -4.50 -28.96
C ASP A 428 5.16 -4.00 -27.55
N TRP A 429 5.32 -2.69 -27.30
CA TRP A 429 4.86 -2.07 -26.06
C TRP A 429 3.34 -2.10 -25.93
N PHE A 430 2.60 -1.76 -26.98
CA PHE A 430 1.14 -1.71 -26.95
C PHE A 430 0.54 -3.10 -26.72
N ALA A 431 1.16 -4.15 -27.24
CA ALA A 431 0.76 -5.55 -27.04
C ALA A 431 0.98 -6.04 -25.60
N SER A 432 1.81 -5.35 -24.79
CA SER A 432 1.97 -5.68 -23.37
C SER A 432 0.86 -5.10 -22.48
N LEU A 433 -0.04 -4.27 -23.04
CA LEU A 433 -1.14 -3.65 -22.30
C LEU A 433 -2.37 -4.58 -22.20
N PRO A 434 -3.29 -4.35 -21.25
CA PRO A 434 -4.52 -5.12 -21.13
C PRO A 434 -5.36 -5.14 -22.43
N ALA A 435 -5.93 -6.31 -22.75
CA ALA A 435 -6.63 -6.55 -24.01
C ALA A 435 -7.91 -5.71 -24.17
N ASP A 436 -8.62 -5.45 -23.07
CA ASP A 436 -9.78 -4.57 -23.01
C ASP A 436 -9.41 -3.11 -23.34
N PHE A 437 -8.32 -2.60 -22.75
CA PHE A 437 -7.80 -1.27 -23.06
C PHE A 437 -7.36 -1.16 -24.53
N THR A 438 -6.55 -2.11 -25.01
CA THR A 438 -6.04 -2.08 -26.39
C THR A 438 -7.17 -2.21 -27.42
N ALA A 439 -8.18 -3.05 -27.17
CA ALA A 439 -9.36 -3.15 -28.02
C ALA A 439 -10.18 -1.85 -28.04
N ALA A 440 -10.35 -1.19 -26.89
CA ALA A 440 -11.06 0.08 -26.81
C ALA A 440 -10.33 1.20 -27.58
N VAL A 441 -9.01 1.25 -27.50
CA VAL A 441 -8.17 2.17 -28.29
C VAL A 441 -8.30 1.85 -29.78
N GLN A 442 -8.11 0.60 -30.18
CA GLN A 442 -8.17 0.19 -31.58
C GLN A 442 -9.53 0.44 -32.23
N LYS A 443 -10.62 0.33 -31.47
CA LYS A 443 -11.98 0.65 -31.93
C LYS A 443 -12.11 2.09 -32.42
N HIS A 444 -11.41 3.04 -31.80
CA HIS A 444 -11.51 4.46 -32.11
C HIS A 444 -10.38 4.96 -33.02
N TRP A 445 -9.19 4.38 -32.86
CA TRP A 445 -7.95 4.88 -33.48
C TRP A 445 -7.34 3.93 -34.52
N GLY A 446 -7.98 2.79 -34.77
CA GLY A 446 -7.47 1.77 -35.68
C GLY A 446 -6.34 0.91 -35.09
N PRO A 447 -5.81 -0.05 -35.85
CA PRO A 447 -4.70 -0.89 -35.40
C PRO A 447 -3.43 -0.06 -35.18
N ALA A 448 -2.64 -0.41 -34.16
CA ALA A 448 -1.34 0.19 -33.89
C ALA A 448 -0.43 0.14 -35.15
N PRO A 449 0.24 1.25 -35.55
CA PRO A 449 0.46 2.50 -34.80
C PRO A 449 -0.65 3.57 -34.94
N GLY A 450 -1.76 3.26 -35.61
CA GLY A 450 -2.78 4.24 -35.98
C GLY A 450 -2.41 5.03 -37.24
N ASP A 451 -3.07 6.17 -37.43
CA ASP A 451 -2.86 7.07 -38.58
C ASP A 451 -2.50 8.51 -38.18
N LEU A 452 -2.52 8.84 -36.88
CA LEU A 452 -2.14 10.17 -36.41
C LEU A 452 -0.62 10.32 -36.35
N PHE A 453 -0.10 11.33 -37.05
CA PHE A 453 1.33 11.68 -37.10
C PHE A 453 2.23 10.50 -37.47
N VAL A 454 1.74 9.59 -38.32
CA VAL A 454 2.51 8.46 -38.84
C VAL A 454 3.13 8.82 -40.19
N ASP A 455 4.45 8.79 -40.26
CA ASP A 455 5.20 8.96 -41.49
C ASP A 455 5.72 7.61 -41.98
N ARG A 456 5.50 7.32 -43.27
CA ARG A 456 5.91 6.07 -43.94
C ARG A 456 6.97 6.30 -45.01
N THR A 457 7.63 7.45 -45.00
CA THR A 457 8.63 7.82 -46.01
C THR A 457 9.89 6.96 -45.91
N ASN A 458 10.35 6.66 -44.69
CA ASN A 458 11.58 5.88 -44.45
C ASN A 458 11.32 4.41 -44.11
N ASP A 459 10.23 4.13 -43.39
CA ASP A 459 9.81 2.79 -43.00
C ASP A 459 8.38 2.52 -43.53
N PRO A 460 8.18 1.51 -44.41
CA PRO A 460 6.85 1.17 -44.90
C PRO A 460 5.89 0.72 -43.78
N ASP A 461 6.40 0.19 -42.65
CA ASP A 461 5.61 -0.18 -41.48
C ASP A 461 5.19 1.03 -40.63
N GLY A 462 5.84 2.18 -40.85
CA GLY A 462 5.54 3.49 -40.28
C GLY A 462 6.39 3.88 -39.07
N GLU A 463 6.55 5.19 -38.90
CA GLU A 463 7.17 5.81 -37.73
C GLU A 463 6.20 6.84 -37.13
N ILE A 464 5.94 6.76 -35.83
CA ILE A 464 5.15 7.77 -35.11
C ILE A 464 6.07 8.96 -34.83
N VAL A 465 5.68 10.13 -35.31
CA VAL A 465 6.39 11.38 -35.10
C VAL A 465 5.80 12.10 -33.87
N ILE A 466 6.65 12.50 -32.91
CA ILE A 466 6.21 13.10 -31.63
C ILE A 466 6.45 14.60 -31.60
#